data_AF-A0A378AMB3-F1
#
_entry.id   AF-A0A378AMB3-F1
#
_cell.length_a   1.000
_cell.length_b   1.000
_cell.length_c   1.000
_cell.angle_alpha   90.00
_cell.angle_beta   90.00
_cell.angle_gamma   90.00
#
_symmetry.space_group_name_H-M   'P 1'
#
loop_
_entity.id
_entity.type
_entity.pdbx_description
1 polymer ?
#
loop_
_entity_poly.entity_id
_entity_poly.type
_entity_poly.pdbx_seq_one_letter_code
_entity_poly.pdbx_strand_id
1 'polypeptide(L)'
;MDYWIDVMQDDVYVLSQDGWQAGKVLRELIIEKGDKLKETPDLVIGRKKYKAELLPPALIVARYFAKEKLELDQLQGAYDEAAQALESFLEENSGEDGLLADAMNDKEKVTAASVKGRLKVATDEEEKAILKSAQALFDTESKAKKAHKKFQEKMDLAVFTQYKKLTDNDIKILLVQDKWKASLTGTLEAEIERVTQRLAKRVKELEERYSVALPVLTQNVNELEATVAAHLKALGLE
;
A
#
# COMPACT_ATOMS: atom_id res chain seq x y z
N MET A 1 -12.82 5.09 -19.53
CA MET A 1 -12.67 6.43 -20.14
C MET A 1 -12.13 7.45 -19.13
N ASP A 2 -12.06 7.07 -17.86
CA ASP A 2 -11.86 7.99 -16.74
C ASP A 2 -10.43 8.51 -16.65
N TYR A 3 -9.41 7.67 -16.94
CA TYR A 3 -8.00 8.11 -16.93
C TYR A 3 -7.69 9.30 -17.87
N TRP A 4 -8.41 9.40 -18.99
CA TRP A 4 -8.27 10.55 -19.87
C TRP A 4 -8.75 11.83 -19.17
N ILE A 5 -9.95 11.80 -18.59
CA ILE A 5 -10.59 12.96 -17.96
C ILE A 5 -9.85 13.34 -16.67
N ASP A 6 -9.46 12.34 -15.87
CA ASP A 6 -8.93 12.55 -14.53
C ASP A 6 -7.44 12.95 -14.50
N VAL A 7 -6.69 12.61 -15.55
CA VAL A 7 -5.21 12.78 -15.56
C VAL A 7 -4.70 13.32 -16.88
N MET A 8 -4.94 12.62 -18.01
CA MET A 8 -4.26 12.99 -19.27
C MET A 8 -4.73 14.32 -19.85
N GLN A 9 -6.00 14.68 -19.67
CA GLN A 9 -6.55 15.93 -20.19
C GLN A 9 -5.84 17.14 -19.58
N ASP A 10 -5.68 17.15 -18.26
CA ASP A 10 -4.97 18.22 -17.53
C ASP A 10 -3.51 18.28 -17.95
N ASP A 11 -2.83 17.13 -18.04
CA ASP A 11 -1.43 17.09 -18.47
C ASP A 11 -1.26 17.63 -19.91
N VAL A 12 -2.16 17.26 -20.83
CA VAL A 12 -2.14 17.74 -22.23
C VAL A 12 -2.42 19.24 -22.30
N TYR A 13 -3.33 19.76 -21.47
CA TYR A 13 -3.61 21.18 -21.39
C TYR A 13 -2.37 21.96 -20.93
N VAL A 14 -1.71 21.53 -19.86
CA VAL A 14 -0.47 22.15 -19.37
C VAL A 14 0.63 22.09 -20.44
N LEU A 15 0.82 20.95 -21.10
CA LEU A 15 1.79 20.83 -22.20
C LEU A 15 1.48 21.76 -23.38
N SER A 16 0.20 22.02 -23.68
CA SER A 16 -0.20 22.92 -24.76
C SER A 16 0.13 24.39 -24.49
N GLN A 17 0.16 24.78 -23.22
CA GLN A 17 0.43 26.16 -22.79
C GLN A 17 1.92 26.40 -22.51
N ASP A 18 2.53 25.52 -21.74
CA ASP A 18 3.86 25.72 -21.16
C ASP A 18 4.94 24.82 -21.77
N GLY A 19 4.53 23.91 -22.66
CA GLY A 19 5.41 22.95 -23.31
C GLY A 19 6.04 21.96 -22.33
N TRP A 20 7.11 21.29 -22.79
CA TRP A 20 7.78 20.25 -22.00
C TRP A 20 8.48 20.80 -20.74
N GLN A 21 8.79 22.09 -20.65
CA GLN A 21 9.43 22.68 -19.47
C GLN A 21 8.55 22.60 -18.22
N ALA A 22 7.21 22.55 -18.38
CA ALA A 22 6.28 22.35 -17.28
C ALA A 22 6.57 21.08 -16.45
N GLY A 23 7.20 20.07 -17.04
CA GLY A 23 7.61 18.85 -16.33
C GLY A 23 8.63 19.10 -15.21
N LYS A 24 9.32 20.24 -15.21
CA LYS A 24 10.31 20.62 -14.19
C LYS A 24 9.70 21.46 -13.07
N VAL A 25 8.46 21.90 -13.23
CA VAL A 25 7.83 22.88 -12.34
C VAL A 25 7.33 22.18 -11.09
N LEU A 26 7.83 22.68 -9.95
CA LEU A 26 7.35 22.35 -8.61
C LEU A 26 6.75 23.63 -8.01
N ARG A 27 5.42 23.73 -7.99
CA ARG A 27 4.71 24.88 -7.43
C ARG A 27 4.73 24.80 -5.91
N GLU A 28 5.19 25.87 -5.25
CA GLU A 28 5.11 25.98 -3.80
C GLU A 28 3.65 26.21 -3.39
N LEU A 29 3.12 25.34 -2.52
CA LEU A 29 1.80 25.47 -1.96
C LEU A 29 1.85 26.43 -0.77
N ILE A 30 1.53 27.70 -1.04
CA ILE A 30 1.47 28.76 -0.04
C ILE A 30 0.09 28.72 0.62
N ILE A 31 0.06 28.63 1.95
CA ILE A 31 -1.18 28.69 2.74
C ILE A 31 -1.32 30.11 3.27
N GLU A 32 -2.42 30.79 2.93
CA GLU A 32 -2.80 32.03 3.59
C GLU A 32 -3.27 31.75 5.03
N LYS A 33 -2.94 32.66 5.95
CA LYS A 33 -3.11 32.44 7.39
C LYS A 33 -4.60 32.26 7.73
N GLY A 34 -5.01 31.03 8.06
CA GLY A 34 -6.38 30.68 8.44
C GLY A 34 -7.04 29.65 7.51
N ASP A 35 -6.46 29.41 6.33
CA ASP A 35 -7.01 28.48 5.34
C ASP A 35 -6.42 27.07 5.44
N LYS A 36 -7.21 26.09 5.00
CA LYS A 36 -6.75 24.71 4.80
C LYS A 36 -6.04 24.59 3.46
N LEU A 37 -5.07 23.69 3.39
CA LEU A 37 -4.38 23.35 2.15
C LEU A 37 -5.42 22.75 1.16
N LYS A 38 -5.58 23.38 -0.01
CA LYS A 38 -6.54 22.93 -1.04
C LYS A 38 -6.06 21.70 -1.81
N GLU A 39 -4.75 21.47 -1.85
CA GLU A 39 -4.11 20.42 -2.61
C GLU A 39 -3.14 19.64 -1.73
N THR A 40 -3.12 18.31 -1.84
CA THR A 40 -2.15 17.48 -1.13
C THR A 40 -0.75 17.67 -1.73
N PRO A 41 0.29 17.96 -0.91
CA PRO A 41 1.64 18.17 -1.41
C PRO A 41 2.26 16.84 -1.87
N ASP A 42 3.05 16.91 -2.93
CA ASP A 42 3.80 15.75 -3.43
C ASP A 42 5.20 15.68 -2.79
N LEU A 43 5.77 16.83 -2.40
CA LEU A 43 7.06 16.92 -1.71
C LEU A 43 7.01 17.93 -0.57
N VAL A 44 7.75 17.65 0.50
CA VAL A 44 7.93 18.55 1.63
C VAL A 44 9.42 18.79 1.87
N ILE A 45 9.88 20.02 1.62
CA ILE A 45 11.29 20.39 1.85
C ILE A 45 11.34 21.36 3.03
N GLY A 46 11.76 20.85 4.18
CA GLY A 46 11.75 21.59 5.43
C GLY A 46 10.32 21.97 5.83
N ARG A 47 9.98 23.26 5.77
CA ARG A 47 8.61 23.76 6.06
C ARG A 47 7.78 24.04 4.81
N LYS A 48 8.40 23.97 3.63
CA LYS A 48 7.77 24.29 2.36
C LYS A 48 7.16 23.05 1.74
N LYS A 49 5.97 23.19 1.18
CA LYS A 49 5.19 22.13 0.54
C LYS A 49 5.14 22.41 -0.96
N TYR A 50 5.34 21.38 -1.77
CA TYR A 50 5.37 21.52 -3.22
C TYR A 50 4.42 20.54 -3.90
N LYS A 51 3.82 20.99 -5.00
CA LYS A 51 3.03 20.19 -5.93
C LYS A 51 3.77 20.12 -7.25
N ALA A 52 3.87 18.93 -7.84
CA ALA A 52 4.41 18.77 -9.17
C ALA A 52 3.28 18.94 -10.21
N GLU A 53 3.53 19.72 -11.26
CA GLU A 53 2.47 20.01 -12.24
C GLU A 53 2.20 18.84 -13.19
N LEU A 54 3.25 18.23 -13.77
CA LEU A 54 3.10 17.12 -14.72
C LEU A 54 3.66 15.79 -14.23
N LEU A 55 4.83 15.81 -13.60
CA LEU A 55 5.58 14.61 -13.26
C LEU A 55 5.51 14.36 -11.75
N PRO A 56 4.80 13.32 -11.26
CA PRO A 56 4.82 12.96 -9.85
C PRO A 56 6.24 12.58 -9.37
N PRO A 57 6.63 12.92 -8.12
CA PRO A 57 7.95 12.59 -7.58
C PRO A 57 8.28 11.10 -7.60
N ALA A 58 7.26 10.25 -7.48
CA ALA A 58 7.41 8.80 -7.57
C ALA A 58 8.06 8.34 -8.89
N LEU A 59 7.78 9.02 -10.01
CA LEU A 59 8.42 8.69 -11.29
C LEU A 59 9.90 9.07 -11.31
N ILE A 60 10.24 10.21 -10.68
CA ILE A 60 11.63 10.65 -10.56
C ILE A 60 12.41 9.68 -9.68
N VAL A 61 11.81 9.25 -8.56
CA VAL A 61 12.39 8.25 -7.65
C VAL A 61 12.61 6.93 -8.38
N ALA A 62 11.58 6.39 -9.04
CA ALA A 62 11.66 5.11 -9.74
C ALA A 62 12.77 5.10 -10.80
N ARG A 63 12.96 6.21 -11.51
CA ARG A 63 13.92 6.29 -12.61
C ARG A 63 15.36 6.60 -12.19
N TYR A 64 15.54 7.53 -11.24
CA TYR A 64 16.87 8.06 -10.91
C TYR A 64 17.39 7.64 -9.54
N PHE A 65 16.53 7.15 -8.65
CA PHE A 65 16.85 6.88 -7.25
C PHE A 65 16.39 5.50 -6.79
N ALA A 66 16.43 4.50 -7.68
CA ALA A 66 15.96 3.15 -7.37
C ALA A 66 16.74 2.49 -6.22
N LYS A 67 18.05 2.77 -6.10
CA LYS A 67 18.89 2.24 -5.00
C LYS A 67 18.53 2.90 -3.68
N GLU A 68 18.39 4.22 -3.68
CA GLU A 68 18.00 5.01 -2.51
C GLU A 68 16.59 4.65 -2.07
N LYS A 69 15.66 4.39 -3.00
CA LYS A 69 14.32 3.89 -2.69
C LYS A 69 14.37 2.55 -1.96
N LEU A 70 15.22 1.63 -2.43
CA LEU A 70 15.40 0.34 -1.75
C LEU A 70 15.98 0.51 -0.34
N GLU A 71 16.96 1.40 -0.16
CA GLU A 71 17.54 1.71 1.15
C GLU A 71 16.50 2.34 2.09
N LEU A 72 15.68 3.27 1.58
CA LEU A 72 14.57 3.85 2.32
C LEU A 72 13.55 2.79 2.75
N ASP A 73 13.20 1.86 1.86
CA ASP A 73 12.27 0.76 2.15
C ASP A 73 12.83 -0.19 3.24
N GLN A 74 14.13 -0.45 3.22
CA GLN A 74 14.79 -1.22 4.29
C GLN A 74 14.75 -0.48 5.63
N LEU A 75 14.97 0.83 5.63
CA LEU A 75 14.88 1.66 6.84
C LEU A 75 13.45 1.74 7.38
N GLN A 76 12.45 1.79 6.48
CA GLN A 76 11.03 1.72 6.84
C GLN A 76 10.69 0.36 7.44
N GLY A 77 11.14 -0.74 6.83
CA GLY A 77 10.97 -2.09 7.39
C GLY A 77 11.58 -2.25 8.77
N ALA A 78 12.82 -1.79 8.97
CA ALA A 78 13.47 -1.81 10.28
C ALA A 78 12.74 -0.92 11.32
N TYR A 79 12.11 0.17 10.87
CA TYR A 79 11.29 1.02 11.72
C TYR A 79 10.00 0.30 12.15
N ASP A 80 9.30 -0.31 11.20
CA ASP A 80 8.05 -1.04 11.45
C ASP A 80 8.29 -2.25 12.36
N GLU A 81 9.37 -3.01 12.14
CA GLU A 81 9.78 -4.11 13.03
C GLU A 81 10.04 -3.63 14.46
N ALA A 82 10.76 -2.52 14.62
CA ALA A 82 11.04 -1.96 15.95
C ALA A 82 9.77 -1.42 16.63
N ALA A 83 8.84 -0.84 15.87
CA ALA A 83 7.56 -0.37 16.37
C ALA A 83 6.67 -1.53 16.82
N GLN A 84 6.59 -2.60 16.01
CA GLN A 84 5.83 -3.80 16.34
C GLN A 84 6.41 -4.51 17.57
N ALA A 85 7.73 -4.67 17.66
CA ALA A 85 8.37 -5.29 18.81
C ALA A 85 8.11 -4.50 20.11
N LEU A 86 8.13 -3.16 20.02
CA LEU A 86 7.77 -2.31 21.14
C LEU A 86 6.29 -2.47 21.52
N GLU A 87 5.38 -2.44 20.56
CA GLU A 87 3.94 -2.59 20.80
C GLU A 87 3.62 -3.93 21.46
N SER A 88 4.09 -5.05 20.91
CA SER A 88 3.89 -6.38 21.49
C SER A 88 4.45 -6.48 22.92
N PHE A 89 5.65 -5.94 23.16
CA PHE A 89 6.23 -5.95 24.50
C PHE A 89 5.39 -5.12 25.50
N LEU A 90 4.88 -3.97 25.08
CA LEU A 90 4.03 -3.14 25.93
C LEU A 90 2.71 -3.85 26.22
N GLU A 91 2.05 -4.46 25.23
CA GLU A 91 0.79 -5.19 25.44
C GLU A 91 0.95 -6.35 26.43
N GLU A 92 2.02 -7.14 26.32
CA GLU A 92 2.30 -8.27 27.21
C GLU A 92 2.58 -7.84 28.66
N ASN A 93 3.18 -6.66 28.86
CA ASN A 93 3.69 -6.24 30.16
C ASN A 93 2.87 -5.13 30.85
N SER A 94 1.85 -4.58 30.20
CA SER A 94 1.04 -3.45 30.71
C SER A 94 -0.36 -3.85 31.21
N GLY A 95 -0.68 -5.15 31.31
CA GLY A 95 -1.94 -5.62 31.90
C GLY A 95 -2.05 -5.32 33.40
N GLU A 96 -3.21 -5.61 34.01
CA GLU A 96 -3.47 -5.35 35.45
C GLU A 96 -2.47 -6.06 36.39
N ASP A 97 -1.93 -7.21 35.97
CA ASP A 97 -0.87 -7.95 36.68
C ASP A 97 0.53 -7.71 36.07
N GLY A 98 0.66 -6.74 35.15
CA GLY A 98 1.86 -6.49 34.37
C GLY A 98 2.86 -5.60 35.10
N LEU A 99 4.16 -5.91 34.94
CA LEU A 99 5.26 -5.16 35.57
C LEU A 99 5.45 -3.73 35.01
N LEU A 100 4.67 -3.32 34.00
CA LEU A 100 4.61 -1.93 33.51
C LEU A 100 3.36 -1.16 33.96
N ALA A 101 2.43 -1.75 34.73
CA ALA A 101 1.22 -1.07 35.18
C ALA A 101 1.54 0.25 35.92
N ASP A 102 2.51 0.20 36.84
CA ASP A 102 2.98 1.37 37.60
C ASP A 102 3.82 2.37 36.77
N ALA A 103 4.16 2.02 35.52
CA ALA A 103 4.91 2.86 34.60
C ALA A 103 4.00 3.60 33.60
N MET A 104 2.68 3.46 33.73
CA MET A 104 1.72 4.23 32.94
C MET A 104 1.74 5.72 33.34
N ASN A 105 1.43 6.60 32.39
CA ASN A 105 1.20 8.01 32.66
C ASN A 105 -0.28 8.29 33.04
N ASP A 106 -0.62 9.55 33.31
CA ASP A 106 -1.99 10.00 33.64
C ASP A 106 -3.06 9.70 32.58
N LYS A 107 -2.66 9.17 31.41
CA LYS A 107 -3.55 8.74 30.32
C LYS A 107 -3.52 7.23 30.10
N GLU A 108 -3.05 6.46 31.10
CA GLU A 108 -2.96 5.00 31.06
C GLU A 108 -2.09 4.49 29.90
N LYS A 109 -1.05 5.26 29.53
CA LYS A 109 -0.10 4.90 28.46
C LYS A 109 1.31 4.76 28.98
N VAL A 110 1.98 3.67 28.62
CA VAL A 110 3.42 3.52 28.81
C VAL A 110 4.15 4.33 27.74
N THR A 111 5.07 5.19 28.17
CA THR A 111 5.86 6.06 27.31
C THR A 111 7.32 5.99 27.69
N ALA A 112 8.24 6.32 26.77
CA ALA A 112 9.67 6.39 27.08
C ALA A 112 9.97 7.27 28.32
N ALA A 113 9.21 8.35 28.52
CA ALA A 113 9.35 9.24 29.67
C ALA A 113 8.85 8.60 30.97
N SER A 114 7.70 7.93 30.95
CA SER A 114 7.12 7.30 32.13
C SER A 114 7.93 6.07 32.59
N VAL A 115 8.41 5.24 31.65
CA VAL A 115 9.36 4.14 31.92
C VAL A 115 10.63 4.68 32.60
N LYS A 116 11.22 5.75 32.07
CA LYS A 116 12.41 6.37 32.67
C LYS A 116 12.14 6.99 34.04
N GLY A 117 10.92 7.49 34.27
CA GLY A 117 10.46 7.97 35.57
C GLY A 117 10.40 6.82 36.58
N ARG A 118 9.71 5.74 36.22
CA ARG A 118 9.51 4.57 37.08
C ARG A 118 10.82 3.86 37.41
N LEU A 119 11.73 3.74 36.45
CA LEU A 119 13.05 3.11 36.66
C LEU A 119 13.89 3.76 37.78
N LYS A 120 13.63 5.03 38.13
CA LYS A 120 14.34 5.73 39.21
C LYS A 120 13.84 5.37 40.61
N VAL A 121 12.59 4.93 40.73
CA VAL A 121 11.91 4.67 42.00
C VAL A 121 11.64 3.19 42.22
N ALA A 122 11.63 2.38 41.16
CA ALA A 122 11.48 0.94 41.23
C ALA A 122 12.57 0.33 42.13
N THR A 123 12.15 -0.49 43.08
CA THR A 123 13.05 -1.22 43.99
C THR A 123 13.19 -2.68 43.61
N ASP A 124 12.14 -3.26 43.03
CA ASP A 124 12.10 -4.65 42.60
C ASP A 124 13.01 -4.89 41.40
N GLU A 125 13.74 -6.02 41.41
CA GLU A 125 14.74 -6.32 40.37
C GLU A 125 14.09 -6.84 39.08
N GLU A 126 12.96 -7.56 39.18
CA GLU A 126 12.23 -8.07 38.01
C GLU A 126 11.56 -6.91 37.26
N GLU A 127 10.89 -6.01 38.00
CA GLU A 127 10.32 -4.78 37.46
C GLU A 127 11.38 -3.92 36.75
N LYS A 128 12.55 -3.73 37.38
CA LYS A 128 13.67 -2.99 36.75
C LYS A 128 14.14 -3.65 35.46
N ALA A 129 14.16 -4.98 35.38
CA ALA A 129 14.57 -5.69 34.18
C ALA A 129 13.59 -5.44 33.02
N ILE A 130 12.27 -5.48 33.29
CA ILE A 130 11.23 -5.17 32.31
C ILE A 130 11.29 -3.69 31.88
N LEU A 131 11.44 -2.76 32.83
CA LEU A 131 11.56 -1.33 32.54
C LEU A 131 12.80 -1.01 31.68
N LYS A 132 13.95 -1.67 31.94
CA LYS A 132 15.16 -1.52 31.10
C LYS A 132 14.93 -2.06 29.69
N SER A 133 14.23 -3.18 29.56
CA SER A 133 13.90 -3.77 28.26
C SER A 133 12.95 -2.87 27.46
N ALA A 134 11.90 -2.34 28.11
CA ALA A 134 11.02 -1.33 27.52
C ALA A 134 11.79 -0.09 27.05
N GLN A 135 12.70 0.41 27.90
CA GLN A 135 13.52 1.58 27.56
C GLN A 135 14.41 1.30 26.32
N ALA A 136 15.01 0.12 26.22
CA ALA A 136 15.83 -0.26 25.07
C ALA A 136 15.00 -0.36 23.78
N LEU A 137 13.76 -0.87 23.86
CA LEU A 137 12.84 -0.93 22.72
C LEU A 137 12.41 0.47 22.27
N PHE A 138 12.06 1.37 23.20
CA PHE A 138 11.79 2.78 22.88
C PHE A 138 12.98 3.47 22.21
N ASP A 139 14.20 3.24 22.70
CA ASP A 139 15.41 3.81 22.11
C ASP A 139 15.67 3.26 20.69
N THR A 140 15.36 1.97 20.46
CA THR A 140 15.50 1.31 19.15
C THR A 140 14.49 1.85 18.14
N GLU A 141 13.19 1.90 18.49
CA GLU A 141 12.14 2.52 17.67
C GLU A 141 12.52 3.97 17.33
N SER A 142 12.96 4.74 18.32
CA SER A 142 13.30 6.16 18.12
C SER A 142 14.49 6.34 17.18
N LYS A 143 15.51 5.48 17.29
CA LYS A 143 16.68 5.50 16.40
C LYS A 143 16.30 5.13 14.97
N ALA A 144 15.54 4.04 14.79
CA ALA A 144 15.07 3.60 13.48
C ALA A 144 14.20 4.68 12.80
N LYS A 145 13.25 5.26 13.55
CA LYS A 145 12.42 6.39 13.10
C LYS A 145 13.23 7.58 12.63
N LYS A 146 14.24 7.97 13.40
CA LYS A 146 15.13 9.10 13.06
C LYS A 146 15.97 8.80 11.83
N ALA A 147 16.47 7.57 11.69
CA ALA A 147 17.23 7.15 10.52
C ALA A 147 16.36 7.19 9.26
N HIS A 148 15.17 6.57 9.29
CA HIS A 148 14.20 6.61 8.21
C HIS A 148 13.83 8.05 7.84
N LYS A 149 13.43 8.88 8.81
CA LYS A 149 13.06 10.29 8.56
C LYS A 149 14.19 11.11 7.95
N LYS A 150 15.41 10.98 8.48
CA LYS A 150 16.58 11.72 7.95
C LYS A 150 16.91 11.30 6.53
N PHE A 151 16.78 10.01 6.22
CA PHE A 151 17.01 9.50 4.88
C PHE A 151 15.91 9.96 3.90
N GLN A 152 14.64 9.90 4.31
CA GLN A 152 13.52 10.45 3.55
C GLN A 152 13.73 11.93 3.20
N GLU A 153 14.07 12.77 4.18
CA GLU A 153 14.32 14.20 3.95
C GLU A 153 15.47 14.45 2.96
N LYS A 154 16.52 13.62 3.02
CA LYS A 154 17.63 13.65 2.06
C LYS A 154 17.18 13.23 0.66
N MET A 155 16.38 12.17 0.56
CA MET A 155 15.84 11.68 -0.71
C MET A 155 14.91 12.72 -1.35
N ASP A 156 14.00 13.31 -0.58
CA ASP A 156 13.09 14.35 -1.06
C ASP A 156 13.84 15.57 -1.60
N LEU A 157 14.92 15.99 -0.93
CA LEU A 157 15.77 17.07 -1.41
C LEU A 157 16.52 16.70 -2.70
N ALA A 158 17.00 15.46 -2.80
CA ALA A 158 17.65 14.96 -4.01
C ALA A 158 16.67 14.93 -5.19
N VAL A 159 15.45 14.44 -4.97
CA VAL A 159 14.36 14.44 -5.95
C VAL A 159 14.01 15.87 -6.37
N PHE A 160 13.78 16.78 -5.42
CA PHE A 160 13.52 18.19 -5.69
C PHE A 160 14.62 18.84 -6.56
N THR A 161 15.88 18.50 -6.29
CA THR A 161 17.02 18.99 -7.08
C THR A 161 17.06 18.37 -8.48
N GLN A 162 16.65 17.11 -8.63
CA GLN A 162 16.63 16.40 -9.90
C GLN A 162 15.64 16.98 -10.90
N TYR A 163 14.48 17.50 -10.46
CA TYR A 163 13.52 18.18 -11.35
C TYR A 163 14.16 19.27 -12.21
N LYS A 164 15.06 20.06 -11.62
CA LYS A 164 15.77 21.15 -12.32
C LYS A 164 16.74 20.66 -13.39
N LYS A 165 17.18 19.40 -13.31
CA LYS A 165 18.16 18.79 -14.21
C LYS A 165 17.51 18.02 -15.36
N LEU A 166 16.20 17.78 -15.32
CA LEU A 166 15.51 17.04 -16.37
C LEU A 166 15.69 17.75 -17.71
N THR A 167 15.89 16.99 -18.77
CA THR A 167 15.83 17.49 -20.14
C THR A 167 14.43 17.26 -20.72
N ASP A 168 14.12 17.91 -21.83
CA ASP A 168 12.83 17.73 -22.52
C ASP A 168 12.63 16.27 -22.96
N ASN A 169 13.73 15.59 -23.31
CA ASN A 169 13.69 14.18 -23.63
C ASN A 169 13.40 13.32 -22.40
N ASP A 170 13.99 13.63 -21.25
CA ASP A 170 13.66 12.94 -20.00
C ASP A 170 12.18 13.09 -19.67
N ILE A 171 11.64 14.32 -19.77
CA ILE A 171 10.24 14.62 -19.47
C ILE A 171 9.31 13.87 -20.42
N LYS A 172 9.62 13.83 -21.72
CA LYS A 172 8.83 13.04 -22.70
C LYS A 172 8.77 11.58 -22.32
N ILE A 173 9.90 10.98 -21.95
CA ILE A 173 9.92 9.55 -21.60
C ILE A 173 9.15 9.34 -20.28
N LEU A 174 9.42 10.14 -19.25
CA LEU A 174 8.74 10.05 -17.95
C LEU A 174 7.23 10.23 -18.08
N LEU A 175 6.77 11.20 -18.85
CA LEU A 175 5.34 11.49 -18.97
C LEU A 175 4.63 10.49 -19.90
N VAL A 176 5.16 10.25 -21.09
CA VAL A 176 4.46 9.42 -22.08
C VAL A 176 4.62 7.93 -21.76
N GLN A 177 5.84 7.48 -21.48
CA GLN A 177 6.11 6.06 -21.23
C GLN A 177 5.81 5.70 -19.78
N ASP A 178 6.40 6.42 -18.83
CA ASP A 178 6.42 5.99 -17.43
C ASP A 178 5.13 6.40 -16.67
N LYS A 179 4.41 7.44 -17.10
CA LYS A 179 3.11 7.86 -16.53
C LYS A 179 1.94 7.30 -17.34
N TRP A 180 1.72 7.81 -18.56
CA TRP A 180 0.49 7.55 -19.32
C TRP A 180 0.41 6.13 -19.86
N LYS A 181 1.42 5.69 -20.62
CA LYS A 181 1.43 4.35 -21.20
C LYS A 181 1.43 3.28 -20.11
N ALA A 182 2.27 3.42 -19.08
CA ALA A 182 2.28 2.48 -17.96
C ALA A 182 0.90 2.34 -17.30
N SER A 183 0.20 3.45 -17.07
CA SER A 183 -1.14 3.44 -16.46
C SER A 183 -2.18 2.78 -17.37
N LEU A 184 -2.18 3.11 -18.67
CA LEU A 184 -3.10 2.54 -19.65
C LEU A 184 -2.85 1.04 -19.84
N THR A 185 -1.60 0.63 -19.96
CA THR A 185 -1.21 -0.78 -20.07
C THR A 185 -1.60 -1.56 -18.82
N GLY A 186 -1.29 -1.07 -17.62
CA GLY A 186 -1.67 -1.73 -16.38
C GLY A 186 -3.19 -1.85 -16.22
N THR A 187 -3.95 -0.83 -16.61
CA THR A 187 -5.42 -0.89 -16.61
C THR A 187 -5.95 -1.95 -17.58
N LEU A 188 -5.36 -2.04 -18.78
CA LEU A 188 -5.73 -3.04 -19.78
C LEU A 188 -5.40 -4.46 -19.29
N GLU A 189 -4.21 -4.67 -18.73
CA GLU A 189 -3.78 -5.95 -18.17
C GLU A 189 -4.68 -6.41 -17.03
N ALA A 190 -5.03 -5.50 -16.11
CA ALA A 190 -5.95 -5.79 -15.01
C ALA A 190 -7.35 -6.19 -15.51
N GLU A 191 -7.83 -5.55 -16.58
CA GLU A 191 -9.13 -5.89 -17.17
C GLU A 191 -9.10 -7.26 -17.88
N ILE A 192 -8.01 -7.57 -18.59
CA ILE A 192 -7.80 -8.90 -19.20
C ILE A 192 -7.82 -9.97 -18.11
N GLU A 193 -7.08 -9.78 -17.02
CA GLU A 193 -7.04 -10.72 -15.91
C GLU A 193 -8.43 -10.88 -15.27
N ARG A 194 -9.15 -9.78 -15.04
CA ARG A 194 -10.52 -9.80 -14.50
C ARG A 194 -11.47 -10.62 -15.37
N VAL A 195 -11.44 -10.44 -16.69
CA VAL A 195 -12.28 -11.21 -17.62
C VAL A 195 -11.88 -12.68 -17.61
N THR A 196 -10.59 -12.97 -17.58
CA THR A 196 -10.05 -14.34 -17.54
C THR A 196 -10.52 -15.08 -16.29
N GLN A 197 -10.40 -14.47 -15.11
CA GLN A 197 -10.88 -15.05 -13.85
C GLN A 197 -12.39 -15.27 -13.85
N ARG A 198 -13.17 -14.33 -14.40
CA ARG A 198 -14.62 -14.48 -14.53
C ARG A 198 -14.98 -15.66 -15.43
N LEU A 199 -14.26 -15.85 -16.54
CA LEU A 199 -14.49 -16.97 -17.44
C LEU A 199 -14.11 -18.29 -16.77
N ALA A 200 -12.96 -18.36 -16.10
CA ALA A 200 -12.53 -19.55 -15.36
C ALA A 200 -13.56 -19.97 -14.30
N LYS A 201 -14.08 -19.00 -13.54
CA LYS A 201 -15.17 -19.23 -12.59
C LYS A 201 -16.42 -19.80 -13.26
N ARG A 202 -16.83 -19.22 -14.39
CA ARG A 202 -18.00 -19.68 -15.15
C ARG A 202 -17.83 -21.11 -15.68
N VAL A 203 -16.64 -21.46 -16.14
CA VAL A 203 -16.32 -22.82 -16.61
C VAL A 203 -16.43 -23.81 -15.45
N LYS A 204 -15.85 -23.48 -14.29
CA LYS A 204 -15.94 -24.31 -13.08
C LYS A 204 -17.39 -24.49 -12.61
N GLU A 205 -18.19 -23.42 -12.58
CA GLU A 205 -19.61 -23.48 -12.24
C GLU A 205 -20.39 -24.41 -13.19
N LEU A 206 -20.06 -24.39 -14.50
CA LEU A 206 -20.66 -25.30 -15.47
C LEU A 206 -20.22 -26.75 -15.24
N GLU A 207 -18.93 -27.00 -15.05
CA GLU A 207 -18.40 -28.33 -14.73
C GLU A 207 -19.07 -28.93 -13.50
N GLU A 208 -19.13 -28.18 -12.40
CA GLU A 208 -19.79 -28.60 -11.16
C GLU A 208 -21.27 -28.91 -11.39
N ARG A 209 -21.97 -28.08 -12.18
CA ARG A 209 -23.38 -28.32 -12.48
C ARG A 209 -23.60 -29.56 -13.35
N TYR A 210 -22.81 -29.72 -14.41
CA TYR A 210 -22.98 -30.84 -15.34
C TYR A 210 -22.50 -32.17 -14.75
N SER A 211 -21.48 -32.16 -13.89
CA SER A 211 -21.02 -33.36 -13.18
C SER A 211 -22.11 -33.98 -12.30
N VAL A 212 -23.03 -33.18 -11.77
CA VAL A 212 -24.17 -33.66 -10.97
C VAL A 212 -25.41 -33.92 -11.83
N ALA A 213 -25.77 -33.00 -12.74
CA ALA A 213 -27.02 -33.10 -13.49
C ALA A 213 -27.01 -34.21 -14.54
N LEU A 214 -25.87 -34.46 -15.19
CA LEU A 214 -25.79 -35.42 -16.28
C LEU A 214 -25.99 -36.88 -15.81
N PRO A 215 -25.34 -37.36 -14.73
CA PRO A 215 -25.59 -38.70 -14.22
C PRO A 215 -27.04 -38.94 -13.79
N VAL A 216 -27.68 -37.96 -13.15
CA VAL A 216 -29.10 -38.04 -12.74
C VAL A 216 -30.01 -38.21 -13.95
N LEU A 217 -29.78 -37.41 -15.01
CA LEU A 217 -30.56 -37.54 -16.24
C LEU A 217 -30.34 -38.89 -16.92
N THR A 218 -29.09 -39.37 -16.98
CA THR A 218 -28.77 -40.70 -17.53
C THR A 218 -29.46 -41.82 -16.75
N GLN A 219 -29.48 -41.75 -15.42
CA GLN A 219 -30.18 -42.72 -14.58
C GLN A 219 -31.68 -42.72 -14.87
N ASN A 220 -32.31 -41.55 -14.89
CA ASN A 220 -33.75 -41.43 -15.16
C ASN A 220 -34.12 -41.99 -16.56
N VAL A 221 -33.27 -41.76 -17.57
CA VAL A 221 -33.46 -42.34 -18.91
C VAL A 221 -33.39 -43.85 -18.86
N ASN A 222 -32.36 -44.43 -18.23
CA ASN A 222 -32.23 -45.88 -18.09
C ASN A 222 -33.42 -46.52 -17.37
N GLU A 223 -33.95 -45.88 -16.33
CA GLU A 223 -35.13 -46.36 -15.58
C GLU A 223 -36.40 -46.34 -16.46
N LEU A 224 -36.60 -45.27 -17.23
CA LEU A 224 -37.72 -45.16 -18.16
C LEU A 224 -37.60 -46.16 -19.32
N GLU A 225 -36.41 -46.34 -19.88
CA GLU A 225 -36.14 -47.35 -20.92
C GLU A 225 -36.46 -48.76 -20.43
N ALA A 226 -36.01 -49.12 -19.21
CA ALA A 226 -36.32 -50.41 -18.60
C ALA A 226 -37.84 -50.62 -18.42
N THR A 227 -38.56 -49.56 -18.03
CA THR A 227 -40.02 -49.59 -17.88
C THR A 227 -40.72 -49.80 -19.23
N VAL A 228 -40.28 -49.07 -20.27
CA VAL A 228 -40.82 -49.21 -21.62
C VAL A 228 -40.57 -50.62 -22.18
N ALA A 229 -39.35 -51.13 -22.05
CA ALA A 229 -39.01 -52.50 -22.47
C ALA A 229 -39.90 -53.54 -21.77
N ALA A 230 -40.09 -53.41 -20.45
CA ALA A 230 -40.99 -54.29 -19.70
C ALA A 230 -42.44 -54.23 -20.22
N HIS A 231 -42.96 -53.05 -20.54
CA HIS A 231 -44.29 -52.88 -21.12
C HIS A 231 -44.41 -53.46 -22.55
N LEU A 232 -43.41 -53.25 -23.41
CA LEU A 232 -43.39 -53.80 -24.77
C LEU A 232 -43.40 -55.33 -24.74
N LYS A 233 -42.60 -55.92 -23.86
CA LYS A 233 -42.60 -57.38 -23.62
C LYS A 233 -43.96 -57.89 -23.12
N ALA A 234 -44.62 -57.16 -22.22
CA ALA A 234 -45.96 -57.52 -21.74
C ALA A 234 -47.03 -57.45 -22.84
N LEU A 235 -46.85 -56.58 -23.83
CA LEU A 235 -47.72 -56.45 -25.00
C LEU A 235 -47.40 -57.46 -26.12
N GLY A 236 -46.33 -58.25 -25.99
CA GLY A 236 -45.91 -59.25 -26.98
C GLY A 236 -45.30 -58.65 -28.25
N LEU A 237 -44.77 -57.42 -28.15
CA LEU A 237 -44.15 -56.68 -29.27
C LEU A 237 -42.62 -56.84 -29.32
N GLU A 238 -42.05 -57.61 -28.39
CA GLU A 238 -40.62 -57.94 -28.26
C GLU A 238 -40.39 -59.47 -28.24
#